data_AF-A0A136LB59-F1
#
_entry.id   AF-A0A136LB59-F1
#
_cell.length_a   1.000
_cell.length_b   1.000
_cell.length_c   1.000
_cell.angle_alpha   90.00
_cell.angle_beta   90.00
_cell.angle_gamma   90.00
#
_symmetry.space_group_name_H-M   'P 1'
#
loop_
_entity.id
_entity.type
_entity.pdbx_description
1 polymer ?
#
loop_
_entity_poly.entity_id
_entity_poly.type
_entity_poly.pdbx_seq_one_letter_code
_entity_poly.pdbx_strand_id
1 'polypeptide(L)'
;MTDDDLLEALRQLAKEWEGKAREFQSRARVEKAGDIHTAYYYRGVVDTYQRAASSLRAMLSTNLDTVEAKSLQYRTTTMDEARSALTNAGLHARELSQHSDGAFTAIFSRLQPITQEQRIGRLSAANPHLIILDTGNLPDSGEPYIDFAFTNA
;
A
#
# COMPACT_ATOMS: atom_id res chain seq x y z
N MET A 1 -25.16 -22.75 5.09
CA MET A 1 -23.99 -21.91 5.43
C MET A 1 -24.50 -20.49 5.38
N THR A 2 -24.64 -19.87 6.54
CA THR A 2 -25.06 -18.48 6.68
C THR A 2 -23.85 -17.55 6.49
N ASP A 3 -24.10 -16.25 6.33
CA ASP A 3 -23.03 -15.25 6.25
C ASP A 3 -22.18 -15.23 7.54
N ASP A 4 -22.80 -15.50 8.69
CA ASP A 4 -22.11 -15.66 9.96
C ASP A 4 -21.17 -16.87 9.98
N ASP A 5 -21.59 -18.00 9.40
CA ASP A 5 -20.75 -19.20 9.28
C ASP A 5 -19.52 -18.91 8.39
N LEU A 6 -19.72 -18.15 7.31
CA LEU A 6 -18.65 -17.75 6.39
C LEU A 6 -17.66 -16.80 7.07
N LEU A 7 -18.16 -15.80 7.80
CA LEU A 7 -17.31 -14.86 8.54
C LEU A 7 -16.48 -15.57 9.60
N GLU A 8 -17.05 -16.53 10.32
CA GLU A 8 -16.30 -17.31 11.31
C GLU A 8 -15.26 -18.21 10.65
N ALA A 9 -15.59 -18.83 9.51
CA ALA A 9 -14.63 -19.60 8.72
C ALA A 9 -13.45 -18.74 8.23
N LEU A 10 -13.70 -17.50 7.79
CA LEU A 10 -12.66 -16.57 7.35
C LEU A 10 -11.77 -16.08 8.52
N ARG A 11 -12.36 -15.83 9.69
CA ARG A 11 -11.58 -15.53 10.91
C ARG A 11 -10.71 -16.71 11.32
N GLN A 12 -11.23 -17.92 11.21
CA GLN A 12 -10.49 -19.14 11.52
C GLN A 12 -9.33 -19.35 10.54
N LEU A 13 -9.55 -19.11 9.25
CA LEU A 13 -8.50 -19.16 8.23
C LEU A 13 -7.36 -18.17 8.53
N ALA A 14 -7.68 -16.94 8.93
CA ALA A 14 -6.67 -15.96 9.34
C ALA A 14 -5.84 -16.45 10.54
N LYS A 15 -6.49 -17.05 11.55
CA LYS A 15 -5.79 -17.64 12.71
C LYS A 15 -4.88 -18.81 12.30
N GLU A 16 -5.31 -19.64 11.35
CA GLU A 16 -4.51 -20.75 10.85
C GLU A 16 -3.25 -20.28 10.12
N TRP A 17 -3.34 -19.25 9.28
CA TRP A 17 -2.18 -18.66 8.60
C TRP A 17 -1.18 -18.07 9.60
N GLU A 18 -1.63 -17.46 10.69
CA GLU A 18 -0.74 -17.03 11.77
C GLU A 18 -0.10 -18.19 12.54
N GLY A 19 -0.83 -19.29 12.73
CA GLY A 19 -0.29 -20.53 13.27
C GLY A 19 0.88 -21.03 12.43
N LYS A 20 0.68 -21.11 11.11
CA LYS A 20 1.72 -21.50 10.15
C LYS A 20 2.91 -20.54 10.16
N ALA A 21 2.66 -19.23 10.18
CA ALA A 21 3.73 -18.23 10.29
C ALA A 21 4.58 -18.43 11.54
N ARG A 22 3.97 -18.68 12.70
CA ARG A 22 4.70 -18.96 13.95
C ARG A 22 5.52 -20.24 13.88
N GLU A 23 4.99 -21.28 13.24
CA GLU A 23 5.71 -22.54 13.04
C GLU A 23 6.95 -22.35 12.16
N PHE A 24 6.80 -21.69 11.01
CA PHE A 24 7.93 -21.39 10.12
C PHE A 24 8.93 -20.42 10.75
N GLN A 25 8.49 -19.52 11.63
CA GLN A 25 9.38 -18.65 12.39
C GLN A 25 10.22 -19.45 13.39
N SER A 26 9.63 -20.46 14.04
CA SER A 26 10.36 -21.38 14.91
C SER A 26 11.41 -22.17 14.11
N ARG A 27 11.02 -22.73 12.96
CA ARG A 27 11.93 -23.44 12.04
C ARG A 27 13.07 -22.55 11.54
N ALA A 28 12.77 -21.33 11.10
CA ALA A 28 13.79 -20.36 10.67
C ALA A 28 14.83 -20.08 11.77
N ARG A 29 14.42 -20.04 13.05
CA ARG A 29 15.33 -19.83 14.18
C ARG A 29 16.21 -21.03 14.48
N VAL A 30 15.68 -22.25 14.33
CA VAL A 30 16.43 -23.50 14.49
C VAL A 30 17.46 -23.66 13.37
N GLU A 31 17.05 -23.43 12.13
CA GLU A 31 17.91 -23.60 10.94
C GLU A 31 18.98 -22.52 10.81
N LYS A 32 18.79 -21.35 11.44
CA LYS A 32 19.77 -20.25 11.44
C LYS A 32 21.16 -20.66 11.94
N ALA A 33 21.25 -21.71 12.77
CA ALA A 33 22.50 -22.24 13.30
C ALA A 33 23.19 -23.27 12.36
N GLY A 34 22.47 -23.85 11.40
CA GLY A 34 22.95 -24.92 10.53
C GLY A 34 23.05 -24.53 9.05
N ASP A 35 21.99 -23.95 8.48
CA ASP A 35 21.94 -23.50 7.10
C ASP A 35 21.19 -22.16 6.97
N ILE A 36 21.97 -21.12 6.69
CA ILE A 36 21.50 -19.74 6.55
C ILE A 36 20.55 -19.57 5.37
N HIS A 37 20.72 -20.30 4.26
CA HIS A 37 19.86 -20.17 3.08
C HIS A 37 18.46 -20.72 3.35
N THR A 38 18.39 -21.86 4.02
CA THR A 38 17.13 -22.46 4.47
C THR A 38 16.41 -21.56 5.49
N ALA A 39 17.15 -20.89 6.38
CA ALA A 39 16.58 -19.91 7.31
C ALA A 39 15.99 -18.67 6.58
N TYR A 40 16.61 -18.19 5.51
CA TYR A 40 16.06 -17.09 4.69
C TYR A 40 14.80 -17.51 3.92
N TYR A 41 14.78 -18.72 3.37
CA TYR A 41 13.58 -19.29 2.74
C TYR A 41 12.40 -19.30 3.72
N TYR A 42 12.58 -19.85 4.92
CA TYR A 42 11.53 -19.89 5.92
C TYR A 42 11.10 -18.49 6.37
N ARG A 43 12.03 -17.53 6.45
CA ARG A 43 11.68 -16.14 6.75
C ARG A 43 10.79 -15.52 5.67
N GLY A 44 11.05 -15.78 4.39
CA GLY A 44 10.17 -15.35 3.30
C GLY A 44 8.77 -15.94 3.41
N VAL A 45 8.66 -17.22 3.76
CA VAL A 45 7.37 -17.90 3.98
C VAL A 45 6.60 -17.29 5.17
N VAL A 46 7.30 -16.95 6.26
CA VAL A 46 6.71 -16.24 7.41
C VAL A 46 6.11 -14.91 6.99
N ASP A 47 6.86 -14.10 6.25
CA ASP A 47 6.42 -12.77 5.81
C ASP A 47 5.18 -12.86 4.91
N THR A 48 5.11 -13.87 4.02
CA THR A 48 3.93 -14.10 3.17
C THR A 48 2.70 -14.45 3.99
N TYR A 49 2.80 -15.40 4.94
CA TYR A 49 1.66 -15.78 5.78
C TYR A 49 1.20 -14.65 6.70
N GLN A 50 2.13 -13.86 7.25
CA GLN A 50 1.80 -12.71 8.09
C GLN A 50 1.08 -11.61 7.31
N ARG A 51 1.54 -11.28 6.10
CA ARG A 51 0.86 -10.30 5.24
C ARG A 51 -0.53 -10.78 4.82
N ALA A 52 -0.67 -12.05 4.42
CA ALA A 52 -1.95 -12.61 4.03
C ALA A 52 -2.96 -12.62 5.20
N ALA A 53 -2.54 -13.04 6.40
CA ALA A 53 -3.39 -13.03 7.59
C ALA A 53 -3.78 -11.61 8.01
N SER A 54 -2.85 -10.66 7.94
CA SER A 54 -3.11 -9.26 8.29
C SER A 54 -4.05 -8.60 7.31
N SER A 55 -3.88 -8.85 6.00
CA SER A 55 -4.77 -8.34 4.95
C SER A 55 -6.19 -8.91 5.08
N LEU A 56 -6.33 -10.22 5.31
CA LEU A 56 -7.63 -10.84 5.54
C LEU A 56 -8.32 -10.29 6.80
N ARG A 57 -7.58 -10.08 7.89
CA ARG A 57 -8.12 -9.44 9.09
C ARG A 57 -8.55 -8.00 8.85
N ALA A 58 -7.76 -7.23 8.12
CA ALA A 58 -8.14 -5.88 7.74
C ALA A 58 -9.47 -5.90 6.98
N MET A 59 -9.62 -6.78 5.98
CA MET A 59 -10.88 -6.94 5.24
C MET A 59 -12.06 -7.36 6.14
N LEU A 60 -11.84 -8.24 7.13
CA LEU A 60 -12.88 -8.68 8.06
C LEU A 60 -13.23 -7.61 9.11
N SER A 61 -12.28 -6.78 9.51
CA SER A 61 -12.50 -5.64 10.39
C SER A 61 -13.20 -4.48 9.66
N THR A 62 -12.83 -4.24 8.40
CA THR A 62 -13.50 -3.29 7.49
C THR A 62 -14.88 -3.78 7.03
N ASN A 63 -15.34 -4.96 7.45
CA ASN A 63 -16.74 -5.38 7.29
C ASN A 63 -17.60 -5.08 8.54
N LEU A 64 -17.01 -4.61 9.65
CA LEU A 64 -17.75 -4.11 10.82
C LEU A 64 -17.80 -2.59 10.86
N ASP A 65 -16.79 -1.94 10.29
CA ASP A 65 -16.93 -0.59 9.78
C ASP A 65 -17.02 -0.73 8.28
N THR A 66 -18.25 -0.77 7.75
CA THR A 66 -18.51 -0.11 6.47
C THR A 66 -18.01 1.32 6.67
N VAL A 67 -16.71 1.53 6.49
CA VAL A 67 -16.22 2.76 5.90
C VAL A 67 -17.08 2.79 4.68
N GLU A 68 -18.10 3.65 4.71
CA GLU A 68 -18.68 4.16 3.49
C GLU A 68 -17.46 4.28 2.59
N ALA A 69 -17.37 3.46 1.53
CA ALA A 69 -16.76 3.96 0.34
C ALA A 69 -17.64 5.18 0.04
N LYS A 70 -17.36 6.28 0.75
CA LYS A 70 -17.69 7.62 0.37
C LYS A 70 -17.10 7.57 -0.99
N SER A 71 -17.96 7.38 -1.98
CA SER A 71 -17.58 7.39 -3.37
C SER A 71 -16.91 8.74 -3.47
N LEU A 72 -15.59 8.75 -3.32
CA LEU A 72 -14.79 9.94 -3.36
C LEU A 72 -14.90 10.24 -4.83
N GLN A 73 -15.92 11.02 -5.16
CA GLN A 73 -16.09 11.56 -6.49
C GLN A 73 -14.90 12.50 -6.62
N TYR A 74 -13.79 11.92 -7.09
CA TYR A 74 -12.62 12.68 -7.43
C TYR A 74 -13.06 13.64 -8.52
N ARG A 75 -12.68 14.89 -8.34
CA ARG A 75 -12.91 15.88 -9.36
C ARG A 75 -12.20 15.40 -10.62
N THR A 76 -12.91 15.32 -11.73
CA THR A 76 -12.28 15.08 -13.03
C THR A 76 -11.28 16.20 -13.29
N THR A 77 -10.00 15.87 -13.17
CA THR A 77 -8.87 16.76 -13.38
C THR A 77 -8.08 16.29 -14.59
N THR A 78 -7.50 17.23 -15.33
CA THR A 78 -6.69 16.93 -16.52
C THR A 78 -5.27 16.53 -16.15
N MET A 79 -4.60 15.79 -17.02
CA MET A 79 -3.18 15.43 -16.86
C MET A 79 -2.28 16.67 -16.70
N ASP A 80 -2.59 17.76 -17.38
CA ASP A 80 -1.80 19.00 -17.31
C ASP A 80 -1.97 19.73 -15.97
N GLU A 81 -3.17 19.71 -15.41
CA GLU A 81 -3.43 20.25 -14.08
C GLU A 81 -2.74 19.41 -12.99
N ALA A 82 -2.77 18.08 -13.09
CA ALA A 82 -2.03 17.20 -12.19
C ALA A 82 -0.51 17.41 -12.28
N ARG A 83 0.03 17.59 -13.49
CA ARG A 83 1.45 17.91 -13.71
C ARG A 83 1.82 19.30 -13.17
N SER A 84 0.93 20.27 -13.32
CA SER A 84 1.12 21.62 -12.77
C SER A 84 1.12 21.60 -11.25
N ALA A 85 0.24 20.81 -10.62
CA ALA A 85 0.20 20.64 -9.16
C ALA A 85 1.52 20.09 -8.60
N LEU A 86 2.10 19.08 -9.25
CA LEU A 86 3.42 18.54 -8.89
C LEU A 86 4.53 19.60 -9.07
N THR A 87 4.51 20.31 -10.19
CA THR A 87 5.52 21.33 -10.51
C THR A 87 5.47 22.49 -9.51
N ASN A 88 4.28 22.94 -9.12
CA ASN A 88 4.07 23.98 -8.11
C ASN A 88 4.57 23.53 -6.72
N ALA A 89 4.53 22.22 -6.42
CA ALA A 89 5.13 21.64 -5.23
C ALA A 89 6.67 21.48 -5.33
N GLY A 90 7.29 21.91 -6.45
CA GLY A 90 8.71 21.70 -6.71
C GLY A 90 9.06 20.22 -6.90
N LEU A 91 8.11 19.41 -7.36
CA LEU A 91 8.26 17.98 -7.60
C LEU A 91 8.25 17.70 -9.10
N HIS A 92 9.19 16.88 -9.54
CA HIS A 92 9.29 16.46 -10.93
C HIS A 92 9.18 14.94 -10.99
N ALA A 93 7.98 14.46 -11.30
CA ALA A 93 7.76 13.06 -11.59
C ALA A 93 8.44 12.68 -12.91
N ARG A 94 9.08 11.51 -12.94
CA ARG A 94 9.60 10.94 -14.19
C ARG A 94 8.45 10.47 -15.07
N GLU A 95 7.44 9.90 -14.44
CA GLU A 95 6.25 9.38 -15.09
C GLU A 95 5.02 9.81 -14.30
N LEU A 96 3.97 10.20 -15.02
CA LEU A 96 2.67 10.55 -14.46
C LEU A 96 1.60 9.88 -15.30
N SER A 97 0.80 9.05 -14.66
CA SER A 97 -0.25 8.25 -15.29
C SER A 97 -1.60 8.56 -14.63
N GLN A 98 -2.66 8.55 -15.43
CA GLN A 98 -4.03 8.79 -14.97
C GLN A 98 -4.81 7.48 -15.03
N HIS A 99 -5.58 7.23 -13.98
CA HIS A 99 -6.46 6.07 -13.86
C HIS A 99 -7.89 6.40 -14.29
N SER A 100 -8.68 5.37 -14.60
CA SER A 100 -10.06 5.52 -15.07
C SER A 100 -11.02 6.12 -14.05
N ASP A 101 -10.66 6.06 -12.76
CA ASP A 101 -11.40 6.63 -11.64
C ASP A 101 -11.06 8.10 -11.35
N GLY A 102 -10.10 8.68 -12.09
CA GLY A 102 -9.65 10.07 -11.89
C GLY A 102 -8.49 10.21 -10.90
N ALA A 103 -7.94 9.12 -10.36
CA ALA A 103 -6.69 9.13 -9.62
C ALA A 103 -5.47 9.24 -10.54
N PHE A 104 -4.33 9.62 -9.95
CA PHE A 104 -3.06 9.78 -10.63
C PHE A 104 -1.96 9.05 -9.88
N THR A 105 -1.04 8.42 -10.62
CA THR A 105 0.20 7.86 -10.09
C THR A 105 1.38 8.67 -10.60
N ALA A 106 2.15 9.26 -9.69
CA ALA A 106 3.42 9.90 -9.98
C ALA A 106 4.59 9.01 -9.55
N ILE A 107 5.44 8.61 -10.48
CA ILE A 107 6.67 7.85 -10.21
C ILE A 107 7.85 8.81 -10.29
N PHE A 108 8.72 8.74 -9.29
CA PHE A 108 9.86 9.63 -9.16
C PHE A 108 11.19 8.88 -9.27
N SER A 109 12.22 9.60 -9.72
CA SER A 109 13.58 9.04 -9.76
C SER A 109 14.15 8.88 -8.35
N ARG A 110 14.82 7.75 -8.11
CA ARG A 110 15.60 7.49 -6.89
C ARG A 110 16.77 8.45 -6.69
N LEU A 111 17.25 9.07 -7.77
CA LEU A 111 18.41 9.97 -7.73
C LEU A 111 18.07 11.38 -7.23
N GLN A 112 16.78 11.69 -7.06
CA GLN A 112 16.38 12.98 -6.52
C GLN A 112 16.70 13.03 -5.01
N PRO A 113 17.35 14.10 -4.52
CA PRO A 113 17.77 14.22 -3.12
C PRO A 113 16.61 14.65 -2.21
N ILE A 114 15.46 14.02 -2.35
CA ILE A 114 14.27 14.27 -1.53
C ILE A 114 13.65 12.95 -1.07
N THR A 115 13.32 12.88 0.22
CA THR A 115 12.69 11.71 0.81
C THR A 115 11.21 11.62 0.43
N GLN A 116 10.59 10.46 0.62
CA GLN A 116 9.16 10.29 0.35
C GLN A 116 8.29 11.19 1.23
N GLU A 117 8.61 11.29 2.52
CA GLU A 117 7.94 12.20 3.45
C GLU A 117 8.02 13.66 3.00
N GLN A 118 9.18 14.10 2.51
CA GLN A 118 9.35 15.45 1.97
C GLN A 118 8.52 15.68 0.70
N ARG A 119 8.37 14.67 -0.17
CA ARG A 119 7.50 14.78 -1.36
C ARG A 119 6.06 14.96 -0.96
N ILE A 120 5.57 14.13 -0.03
CA ILE A 120 4.21 14.22 0.50
C ILE A 120 3.97 15.59 1.10
N GLY A 121 4.87 16.03 2.01
CA GLY A 121 4.76 17.32 2.67
C GLY A 121 4.71 18.50 1.69
N ARG A 122 5.55 18.50 0.65
CA ARG A 122 5.53 19.53 -0.41
C ARG A 122 4.22 19.50 -1.21
N LEU A 123 3.75 18.32 -1.59
CA LEU A 123 2.57 18.16 -2.43
C LEU A 123 1.30 18.59 -1.70
N SER A 124 1.13 18.14 -0.45
CA SER A 124 0.01 18.51 0.41
C SER A 124 0.02 19.99 0.78
N ALA A 125 1.19 20.60 1.01
CA ALA A 125 1.29 22.03 1.30
C ALA A 125 0.95 22.91 0.09
N ALA A 126 1.29 22.46 -1.12
CA ALA A 126 1.03 23.21 -2.35
C ALA A 126 -0.43 23.12 -2.84
N ASN A 127 -1.16 22.05 -2.49
CA ASN A 127 -2.50 21.80 -3.01
C ASN A 127 -3.43 21.29 -1.90
N PRO A 128 -4.24 22.16 -1.26
CA PRO A 128 -5.12 21.76 -0.16
C PRO A 128 -6.29 20.86 -0.60
N HIS A 129 -6.61 20.83 -1.89
CA HIS A 129 -7.65 19.97 -2.48
C HIS A 129 -7.10 18.65 -3.04
N LEU A 130 -5.80 18.39 -2.85
CA LEU A 130 -5.16 17.15 -3.26
C LEU A 130 -5.08 16.23 -2.04
N ILE A 131 -5.54 15.00 -2.23
CA ILE A 131 -5.44 13.94 -1.23
C ILE A 131 -4.47 12.87 -1.72
N ILE A 132 -3.65 12.37 -0.79
CA ILE A 132 -2.74 11.26 -1.04
C ILE A 132 -3.50 9.97 -0.76
N LEU A 133 -3.53 9.07 -1.75
CA LEU A 133 -4.22 7.79 -1.67
C LEU A 133 -3.31 6.69 -1.17
N ASP A 134 -2.10 6.60 -1.75
CA ASP A 134 -1.08 5.63 -1.37
C ASP A 134 0.33 6.14 -1.71
N THR A 135 1.34 5.60 -1.04
CA THR A 135 2.74 5.91 -1.32
C THR A 135 3.62 4.71 -1.03
N GLY A 136 4.62 4.46 -1.87
CA GLY A 136 5.60 3.41 -1.60
C GLY A 136 6.77 3.44 -2.58
N ASN A 137 7.37 2.27 -2.75
CA ASN A 137 8.41 2.04 -3.75
C ASN A 137 7.93 0.94 -4.70
N LEU A 138 8.19 1.11 -5.99
CA LEU A 138 7.90 0.07 -6.97
C LEU A 138 8.73 -1.20 -6.66
N PRO A 139 8.14 -2.40 -6.71
CA PRO A 139 8.80 -3.63 -6.30
C PRO A 139 10.01 -3.99 -7.19
N ASP A 140 9.94 -3.66 -8.48
CA ASP A 140 10.99 -4.03 -9.44
C ASP A 140 12.11 -2.99 -9.52
N SER A 141 11.77 -1.69 -9.55
CA SER A 141 12.74 -0.61 -9.75
C SER A 141 13.18 0.09 -8.46
N GLY A 142 12.47 -0.14 -7.36
CA GLY A 142 12.64 0.56 -6.08
C GLY A 142 12.26 2.04 -6.12
N GLU A 143 11.61 2.49 -7.20
CA GLU A 143 11.34 3.91 -7.41
C GLU A 143 10.19 4.40 -6.55
N PRO A 144 10.35 5.56 -5.88
CA PRO A 144 9.28 6.11 -5.08
C PRO A 144 8.09 6.49 -5.97
N TYR A 145 6.88 6.11 -5.56
CA TYR A 145 5.63 6.55 -6.17
C TYR A 145 4.72 7.22 -5.16
N ILE A 146 3.82 8.05 -5.68
CA ILE A 146 2.70 8.65 -4.94
C ILE A 146 1.45 8.51 -5.80
N ASP A 147 0.43 7.89 -5.23
CA ASP A 147 -0.93 7.90 -5.78
C ASP A 147 -1.72 9.01 -5.11
N PHE A 148 -2.39 9.82 -5.91
CA PHE A 148 -3.13 10.98 -5.42
C PHE A 148 -4.35 11.28 -6.28
N ALA A 149 -5.29 12.02 -5.72
CA ALA A 149 -6.46 12.49 -6.44
C ALA A 149 -6.86 13.90 -5.97
N PHE A 150 -7.75 14.53 -6.73
CA PHE A 150 -8.31 15.83 -6.39
C PHE A 150 -9.72 15.67 -5.87
N THR A 151 -10.04 16.30 -4.74
CA THR A 151 -11.41 16.33 -4.23
C THR A 151 -12.13 17.59 -4.70
N ASN A 152 -13.45 17.52 -4.82
CA ASN A 152 -14.25 18.73 -4.84
C ASN A 152 -14.08 19.42 -3.47
N ALA A 153 -13.79 20.72 -3.50
CA ALA A 153 -13.69 21.56 -2.30
C ALA A 153 -14.97 21.53 -1.47
#